data_AF-A0A972IBI3-F1
#
_entry.id   AF-A0A972IBI3-F1
#
_cell.length_a   1.000
_cell.length_b   1.000
_cell.length_c   1.000
_cell.angle_alpha   90.00
_cell.angle_beta   90.00
_cell.angle_gamma   90.00
#
_symmetry.space_group_name_H-M   'P 1'
#
loop_
_entity.id
_entity.type
_entity.pdbx_description
1 polymer ?
#
loop_
_entity_poly.entity_id
_entity_poly.type
_entity_poly.pdbx_seq_one_letter_code
_entity_poly.pdbx_strand_id
1 'polypeptide(L)'
;MTPPNSPNDEGTLAALRYVLTAALDRETACACLEGTRPNVSRLPSGPYRLLAAIVARSPSSFRRCARLVEASLGPAIFSFERMTGPALVELVESGVDALEPRERAALVWSMLRRRDPALGRVLGALTADAA
;
A
#
# COMPACT_ATOMS: atom_id res chain seq x y z
N MET A 1 -10.27 -6.68 -10.20
CA MET A 1 -10.03 -6.12 -8.86
C MET A 1 -10.93 -4.91 -8.64
N THR A 2 -11.79 -5.00 -7.64
CA THR A 2 -12.64 -3.90 -7.14
C THR A 2 -11.86 -3.17 -6.04
N PRO A 3 -11.90 -1.83 -5.96
CA PRO A 3 -11.23 -1.12 -4.86
C PRO A 3 -11.71 -1.62 -3.48
N PRO A 4 -10.90 -1.48 -2.41
CA PRO A 4 -11.34 -1.75 -1.04
C PRO A 4 -12.62 -0.96 -0.72
N ASN A 5 -13.55 -1.58 0.00
CA ASN A 5 -14.85 -0.97 0.31
C ASN A 5 -14.64 0.26 1.21
N SER A 6 -15.37 1.33 0.89
CA SER A 6 -15.33 2.67 1.51
C SER A 6 -14.06 3.49 1.20
N PRO A 7 -14.12 4.45 0.27
CA PRO A 7 -13.00 5.34 -0.08
C PRO A 7 -12.55 6.30 1.04
N ASN A 8 -13.12 6.15 2.25
CA ASN A 8 -12.91 6.96 3.44
C ASN A 8 -12.43 6.14 4.65
N ASP A 9 -12.20 4.83 4.52
CA ASP A 9 -11.58 4.06 5.60
C ASP A 9 -10.12 4.53 5.77
N GLU A 10 -9.83 5.13 6.93
CA GLU A 10 -8.53 5.69 7.27
C GLU A 10 -7.43 4.62 7.21
N GLY A 11 -7.75 3.37 7.59
CA GLY A 11 -6.82 2.24 7.50
C GLY A 11 -6.46 1.90 6.06
N THR A 12 -7.45 1.88 5.17
CA THR A 12 -7.26 1.69 3.72
C THR A 12 -6.39 2.79 3.11
N LEU A 13 -6.63 4.06 3.46
CA LEU A 13 -5.85 5.20 2.96
C LEU A 13 -4.40 5.15 3.46
N ALA A 14 -4.19 4.81 4.73
CA ALA A 14 -2.87 4.68 5.32
C ALA A 14 -2.08 3.51 4.69
N ALA A 15 -2.73 2.36 4.47
CA ALA A 15 -2.13 1.21 3.80
C ALA A 15 -1.75 1.52 2.36
N LEU A 16 -2.64 2.16 1.60
CA LEU A 16 -2.34 2.62 0.23
C LEU A 16 -1.17 3.60 0.21
N ARG A 17 -1.14 4.56 1.12
CA ARG A 17 -0.02 5.49 1.23
C ARG A 17 1.29 4.75 1.51
N TYR A 18 1.29 3.81 2.45
CA TYR A 18 2.46 3.02 2.80
C TYR A 18 2.99 2.24 1.59
N VAL A 19 2.12 1.48 0.93
CA VAL A 19 2.49 0.67 -0.24
C VAL A 19 2.98 1.54 -1.40
N LEU A 20 2.27 2.61 -1.75
CA LEU A 20 2.67 3.48 -2.86
C LEU A 20 4.02 4.15 -2.59
N THR A 21 4.30 4.54 -1.34
CA THR A 21 5.58 5.16 -0.96
C THR A 21 6.74 4.18 -1.07
N ALA A 22 6.54 2.92 -0.64
CA ALA A 22 7.58 1.91 -0.63
C ALA A 22 7.79 1.22 -1.99
N ALA A 23 6.72 1.08 -2.79
CA ALA A 23 6.76 0.33 -4.03
C ALA A 23 7.05 1.21 -5.26
N LEU A 24 6.65 2.49 -5.26
CA LEU A 24 6.73 3.34 -6.44
C LEU A 24 7.50 4.63 -6.14
N ASP A 25 8.44 4.98 -7.01
CA ASP A 25 8.99 6.33 -7.01
C ASP A 25 7.88 7.36 -7.31
N ARG A 26 8.16 8.63 -7.02
CA ARG A 26 7.19 9.71 -7.14
C ARG A 26 6.66 9.88 -8.56
N GLU A 27 7.50 9.67 -9.57
CA GLU A 27 7.15 9.85 -10.98
C GLU A 27 6.20 8.74 -11.43
N THR A 28 6.57 7.48 -11.17
CA THR A 28 5.77 6.29 -11.44
C THR A 28 4.42 6.32 -10.70
N ALA A 29 4.42 6.77 -9.44
CA ALA A 29 3.19 6.91 -8.66
C ALA A 29 2.26 8.02 -9.21
N CYS A 30 2.81 9.07 -9.80
CA CYS A 30 2.00 10.09 -10.49
C CYS A 30 1.50 9.60 -11.86
N ALA A 31 2.34 8.87 -12.61
CA ALA A 31 1.98 8.29 -13.90
C ALA A 31 0.81 7.30 -13.79
N CYS A 32 0.70 6.58 -12.66
CA CYS A 32 -0.42 5.65 -12.43
C CYS A 32 -1.80 6.33 -12.36
N LEU A 33 -1.85 7.65 -12.25
CA LEU A 33 -3.06 8.47 -12.17
C LEU A 33 -3.53 9.12 -13.49
N GLU A 34 -3.08 8.69 -14.68
CA GLU A 34 -3.35 9.47 -15.93
C GLU A 34 -4.82 9.90 -16.07
N GLY A 35 -5.02 11.15 -16.49
CA GLY A 35 -6.30 11.89 -16.48
C GLY A 35 -6.31 13.00 -15.44
N THR A 36 -5.62 12.77 -14.32
CA THR A 36 -5.14 13.84 -13.43
C THR A 36 -3.66 14.01 -13.74
N ARG A 37 -3.24 15.14 -14.32
CA ARG A 37 -1.83 15.54 -14.30
C ARG A 37 -1.63 16.38 -13.03
N PRO A 38 -1.45 15.80 -11.83
CA PRO A 38 -0.99 16.61 -10.72
C PRO A 38 0.39 17.12 -11.12
N ASN A 39 0.54 18.44 -11.21
CA ASN A 39 1.83 19.03 -11.49
C ASN A 39 2.75 18.60 -10.35
N VAL A 40 3.68 17.68 -10.63
CA VAL A 40 4.47 16.98 -9.60
C VAL A 40 5.23 17.98 -8.74
N SER A 41 5.66 19.09 -9.35
CA SER A 41 6.32 20.24 -8.70
C SER A 41 5.42 21.01 -7.69
N ARG A 42 4.10 20.89 -7.79
CA ARG A 42 3.10 21.56 -6.91
C ARG A 42 2.47 20.63 -5.88
N LEU A 43 2.84 19.35 -5.88
CA LEU A 43 2.32 18.43 -4.85
C LEU A 43 2.91 18.82 -3.49
N PRO A 44 2.08 19.00 -2.44
CA PRO A 44 2.54 19.30 -1.09
C PRO A 44 3.45 18.17 -0.59
N SER A 45 4.16 18.39 0.52
CA SER A 45 5.07 17.45 1.19
C SER A 45 4.45 16.09 1.59
N GLY A 46 3.18 15.85 1.28
CA GLY A 46 2.51 14.54 1.34
C GLY A 46 1.91 14.09 0.00
N PRO A 47 2.69 13.94 -1.08
CA PRO A 47 2.17 13.53 -2.39
C PRO A 47 1.45 12.18 -2.28
N TYR A 48 2.04 11.21 -1.61
CA TYR A 48 1.46 9.88 -1.42
C TYR A 48 0.17 9.85 -0.60
N ARG A 49 -0.09 10.86 0.26
CA ARG A 49 -1.38 10.99 0.96
C ARG A 49 -2.49 11.36 -0.03
N LEU A 50 -2.21 12.30 -0.93
CA LEU A 50 -3.14 12.69 -1.99
C LEU A 50 -3.31 11.54 -3.01
N LEU A 51 -2.22 10.90 -3.43
CA LEU A 51 -2.26 9.77 -4.35
C LEU A 51 -3.12 8.63 -3.78
N ALA A 52 -2.94 8.26 -2.51
CA ALA A 52 -3.74 7.23 -1.85
C ALA A 52 -5.24 7.58 -1.85
N ALA A 53 -5.60 8.84 -1.58
CA ALA A 53 -6.99 9.29 -1.62
C ALA A 53 -7.61 9.21 -3.02
N ILE A 54 -6.85 9.58 -4.07
CA ILE A 54 -7.30 9.47 -5.46
C ILE A 54 -7.48 8.00 -5.85
N VAL A 55 -6.49 7.16 -5.52
CA VAL A 55 -6.49 5.72 -5.79
C VAL A 55 -7.67 5.03 -5.13
N ALA A 56 -7.96 5.33 -3.86
CA ALA A 56 -9.08 4.74 -3.12
C ALA A 56 -10.46 5.08 -3.74
N ARG A 57 -10.60 6.26 -4.35
CA ARG A 57 -11.87 6.75 -4.93
C ARG A 57 -12.09 6.35 -6.39
N SER A 58 -11.04 5.95 -7.11
CA SER A 58 -11.07 5.74 -8.55
C SER A 58 -10.73 4.29 -8.92
N PRO A 59 -11.70 3.45 -9.33
CA PRO A 59 -11.45 2.06 -9.72
C PRO A 59 -10.46 1.92 -10.89
N SER A 60 -10.42 2.89 -11.81
CA SER A 60 -9.46 2.90 -12.93
C SER A 60 -8.04 3.24 -12.45
N SER A 61 -7.88 4.22 -11.56
CA SER A 61 -6.59 4.55 -10.96
C SER A 61 -6.09 3.41 -10.07
N PHE A 62 -6.97 2.81 -9.26
CA PHE A 62 -6.64 1.63 -8.46
C PHE A 62 -6.10 0.49 -9.32
N ARG A 63 -6.77 0.11 -10.42
CA ARG A 63 -6.29 -0.96 -11.31
C ARG A 63 -4.96 -0.64 -11.98
N ARG A 64 -4.70 0.63 -12.32
CA ARG A 64 -3.41 1.04 -12.91
C ARG A 64 -2.29 1.00 -11.88
N CYS A 65 -2.47 1.62 -10.74
CA CYS A 65 -1.47 1.62 -9.67
C CYS A 65 -1.23 0.21 -9.13
N ALA A 66 -2.26 -0.63 -9.04
CA ALA A 66 -2.13 -2.05 -8.66
C ALA A 66 -1.17 -2.80 -9.58
N ARG A 67 -1.29 -2.66 -10.91
CA ARG A 67 -0.37 -3.32 -11.86
C ARG A 67 1.08 -2.90 -11.67
N LEU A 68 1.33 -1.62 -11.42
CA LEU A 68 2.69 -1.09 -11.22
C LEU A 68 3.26 -1.52 -9.86
N VAL A 69 2.42 -1.50 -8.81
CA VAL A 69 2.78 -2.01 -7.48
C VAL A 69 3.14 -3.50 -7.56
N GLU A 70 2.32 -4.31 -8.24
CA GLU A 70 2.57 -5.74 -8.43
C GLU A 70 3.84 -6.01 -9.22
N ALA A 71 4.09 -5.22 -10.27
CA ALA A 71 5.34 -5.32 -11.04
C ALA A 71 6.57 -4.94 -10.20
N SER A 72 6.47 -3.94 -9.33
CA SER A 72 7.57 -3.47 -8.49
C SER A 72 7.88 -4.41 -7.32
N LEU A 73 6.84 -4.92 -6.66
CA LEU A 73 6.97 -5.83 -5.53
C LEU A 73 7.31 -7.26 -5.99
N GLY A 74 6.98 -7.60 -7.24
CA GLY A 74 7.41 -8.84 -7.87
C GLY A 74 6.99 -10.09 -7.09
N PRO A 75 7.88 -11.10 -6.98
CA PRO A 75 7.53 -12.36 -6.33
C PRO A 75 7.25 -12.28 -4.83
N ALA A 76 7.66 -11.20 -4.15
CA ALA A 76 7.51 -11.06 -2.70
C ALA A 76 6.04 -11.10 -2.25
N ILE A 77 5.11 -10.69 -3.13
CA ILE A 77 3.67 -10.77 -2.86
C ILE A 77 3.24 -12.22 -2.57
N PHE A 78 3.80 -13.19 -3.31
CA PHE A 78 3.41 -14.61 -3.20
C PHE A 78 3.78 -15.23 -1.86
N SER A 79 4.82 -14.72 -1.19
CA SER A 79 5.23 -15.17 0.15
C SER A 79 4.14 -14.91 1.18
N PHE A 80 3.38 -13.83 1.02
CA PHE A 80 2.36 -13.40 1.99
C PHE A 80 0.92 -13.71 1.55
N GLU A 81 0.69 -13.96 0.24
CA GLU A 81 -0.65 -14.23 -0.31
C GLU A 81 -1.32 -15.48 0.31
N ARG A 82 -0.55 -16.44 0.79
CA ARG A 82 -1.06 -17.68 1.42
C ARG A 82 -1.11 -17.63 2.94
N MET A 83 -0.53 -16.60 3.57
CA MET A 83 -0.54 -16.45 5.02
C MET A 83 -1.86 -15.86 5.50
N THR A 84 -2.36 -16.37 6.62
CA THR A 84 -3.56 -15.86 7.29
C THR A 84 -3.25 -14.55 8.03
N GLY A 85 -4.28 -13.74 8.29
CA GLY A 85 -4.13 -12.52 9.10
C GLY A 85 -3.41 -12.75 10.44
N PRO A 86 -3.79 -13.77 11.25
CA PRO A 86 -3.07 -14.10 12.48
C PRO A 86 -1.59 -14.45 12.27
N ALA A 87 -1.26 -15.24 11.25
CA ALA A 87 0.13 -15.60 10.95
C ALA A 87 0.97 -14.39 10.51
N LEU A 88 0.35 -13.41 9.83
CA LEU A 88 1.02 -12.16 9.47
C LEU A 88 1.23 -11.24 10.67
N VAL A 89 0.30 -11.22 11.63
CA VAL A 89 0.47 -10.50 12.89
C VAL A 89 1.63 -11.10 13.67
N GLU A 90 1.65 -12.42 13.82
CA GLU A 90 2.74 -13.14 14.52
C GLU A 90 4.11 -12.91 13.85
N LEU A 91 4.15 -12.90 12.51
CA LEU A 91 5.37 -12.56 11.76
C LEU A 91 5.89 -11.16 12.09
N VAL A 92 5.00 -10.16 12.16
CA VAL A 92 5.39 -8.78 12.47
C VAL A 92 5.78 -8.62 13.94
N GLU A 93 5.06 -9.28 14.85
CA GLU A 93 5.36 -9.25 16.30
C GLU A 93 6.64 -10.01 16.66
N SER A 94 7.00 -11.04 15.90
CA SER A 94 8.24 -11.81 16.11
C SER A 94 9.50 -11.13 15.58
N GLY A 95 9.36 -10.11 14.71
CA GLY A 95 10.48 -9.29 14.27
C GLY A 95 10.30 -8.66 12.91
N VAL A 96 9.62 -7.51 12.86
CA VAL A 96 9.46 -6.69 11.65
C VAL A 96 10.80 -6.28 11.02
N ASP A 97 11.86 -6.13 11.82
CA ASP A 97 13.18 -5.70 11.38
C ASP A 97 13.87 -6.68 10.44
N ALA A 98 13.45 -7.95 10.45
CA ALA A 98 13.93 -8.94 9.50
C ALA A 98 13.38 -8.74 8.08
N LEU A 99 12.31 -7.95 7.91
CA LEU A 99 11.69 -7.70 6.60
C LEU A 99 12.28 -6.44 5.95
N GLU A 100 12.70 -6.57 4.70
CA GLU A 100 13.08 -5.42 3.88
C GLU A 100 11.87 -4.49 3.62
N PRO A 101 12.07 -3.19 3.37
CA PRO A 101 10.96 -2.25 3.10
C PRO A 101 10.01 -2.73 1.98
N ARG A 102 10.54 -3.41 0.96
CA ARG A 102 9.72 -4.00 -0.12
C ARG A 102 8.88 -5.18 0.35
N GLU A 103 9.39 -6.02 1.24
CA GLU A 103 8.65 -7.14 1.80
C GLU A 103 7.54 -6.67 2.72
N ARG A 104 7.81 -5.65 3.55
CA ARG A 104 6.77 -4.98 4.36
C ARG A 104 5.65 -4.42 3.48
N ALA A 105 5.99 -3.79 2.36
CA ALA A 105 5.01 -3.28 1.39
C ALA A 105 4.23 -4.41 0.69
N ALA A 106 4.88 -5.53 0.34
CA ALA A 106 4.23 -6.71 -0.21
C ALA A 106 3.26 -7.36 0.76
N LEU A 107 3.62 -7.44 2.05
CA LEU A 107 2.76 -7.91 3.12
C LEU A 107 1.50 -7.04 3.24
N VAL A 108 1.67 -5.72 3.36
CA VAL A 108 0.56 -4.76 3.46
C VAL A 108 -0.32 -4.82 2.21
N TRP A 109 0.28 -4.92 1.01
CA TRP A 109 -0.47 -5.05 -0.25
C TRP A 109 -1.32 -6.31 -0.30
N SER A 110 -0.77 -7.46 0.11
CA SER A 110 -1.50 -8.73 0.19
C SER A 110 -2.69 -8.65 1.15
N MET A 111 -2.50 -8.05 2.33
CA MET A 111 -3.59 -7.83 3.30
C MET A 111 -4.66 -6.89 2.74
N LEU A 112 -4.26 -5.78 2.12
CA LEU A 112 -5.17 -4.79 1.53
C LEU A 112 -6.04 -5.41 0.43
N ARG A 113 -5.45 -6.22 -0.46
CA ARG A 113 -6.18 -6.91 -1.55
C ARG A 113 -7.22 -7.89 -1.02
N ARG A 114 -6.93 -8.57 0.10
CA ARG A 114 -7.85 -9.51 0.76
C ARG A 114 -8.83 -8.85 1.71
N ARG A 115 -8.67 -7.54 1.96
CA ARG A 115 -9.42 -6.79 2.98
C ARG A 115 -9.30 -7.44 4.35
N ASP A 116 -8.06 -7.82 4.69
CA ASP A 116 -7.76 -8.53 5.92
C ASP A 116 -8.07 -7.65 7.15
N PRO A 117 -8.87 -8.13 8.12
CA PRO A 117 -9.26 -7.33 9.28
C PRO A 117 -8.07 -6.96 10.18
N ALA A 118 -6.96 -7.71 10.12
CA ALA A 118 -5.76 -7.43 10.91
C ALA A 118 -4.89 -6.31 10.30
N LEU A 119 -5.22 -5.79 9.12
CA LEU A 119 -4.43 -4.78 8.40
C LEU A 119 -4.09 -3.56 9.26
N GLY A 120 -5.06 -3.03 10.02
CA GLY A 120 -4.85 -1.87 10.87
C GLY A 120 -3.81 -2.10 11.97
N ARG A 121 -3.84 -3.28 12.61
CA ARG A 121 -2.88 -3.66 13.65
C ARG A 121 -1.48 -3.81 13.08
N VAL A 122 -1.36 -4.53 11.96
CA VAL A 122 -0.09 -4.72 11.25
C VAL A 122 0.49 -3.38 10.83
N LEU A 123 -0.30 -2.53 10.17
CA LEU A 123 0.15 -1.22 9.72
C LEU A 123 0.57 -0.31 10.88
N GLY A 124 -0.14 -0.37 12.01
CA GLY A 124 0.24 0.32 13.24
C GLY A 124 1.63 -0.09 13.72
N ALA A 125 1.89 -1.40 13.81
CA ALA A 125 3.22 -1.91 14.19
C ALA A 125 4.33 -1.47 13.21
N LEU A 126 4.09 -1.59 11.90
CA LEU A 126 5.07 -1.21 10.87
C LEU A 126 5.43 0.29 10.85
N THR A 127 4.55 1.15 11.36
CA THR A 127 4.72 2.60 11.33
C THR A 127 5.15 3.20 12.67
N ALA A 128 4.95 2.48 13.77
CA ALA A 128 5.41 2.87 15.09
C ALA A 128 6.95 2.84 15.21
N ASP A 129 7.62 1.90 14.53
CA ASP A 129 9.10 1.80 14.51
C ASP A 129 9.81 2.86 13.66
N ALA A 130 9.05 3.67 12.89
CA ALA A 130 9.61 4.72 12.04
C ALA A 130 9.63 6.11 12.72
N ALA A 131 9.19 6.22 13.98
CA ALA A 131 9.08 7.45 14.76
C ALA A 131 10.14 7.50 15.87
#